data_AF-A0A9D2LR55-F1
#
_entry.id   AF-A0A9D2LR55-F1
#
_cell.length_a   1.000
_cell.length_b   1.000
_cell.length_c   1.000
_cell.angle_alpha   90.00
_cell.angle_beta   90.00
_cell.angle_gamma   90.00
#
_symmetry.space_group_name_H-M   'P 1'
#
loop_
_entity.id
_entity.type
_entity.pdbx_description
1 polymer ?
#
loop_
_entity_poly.entity_id
_entity_poly.type
_entity_poly.pdbx_seq_one_letter_code
_entity_poly.pdbx_strand_id
1 'polypeptide(L)'
;MKKRVLAMILAAMVTISACPAAVWGEEIFSSEIQVFEEEPQEVILEEGEEIALPELEEDLSVPEEEAGGGTWQTEEDTEEFQEISGDASKAEQEPAGEEVWQDGTAEAEALFTQPEEPEEFSDGGELFSSEAKAGVSSCAITSCSGISTGKIRITARVPQPVKSVDKYYYLFQVNPVNDKLKKRITRTVKPDKAGSTISFTLDTAGHPEYVMAKYAIAVKTKAGSKLSSFTRASGVSYVSAPEKTASVKTGYFLPATKKGLQTTNIQELTQTKSKTAFFNLPVSILLANNAERVPYEYNGKTYYFNKIGGYTQFVRQCNQKGIQVTAQLLLDWSSATKSLTASGSKGSRAAYYAWNTKNADAREKMEALFSFTAELFSANDCYVSNWILGNEINTYSVWHYPGNMSKSEYITSYSESFRSLYNAVRSKRASSKVFLCVDHYWNMTVQGYAAKDVVDSVAKKLKTLQKGVNWNLAYHAYPYPLTDCRFWSGKNSNYLTNRSDSPIISLNNLNALTSYIRKTYGANTRILLSEQGFTSTVGQDAQAAAVALGYYIAACNPMVDGFIIRSYQDESHEAAQGLAMGLKGKKAFAVFVNMDSSKSLNYTKKYLNKQVGSKWTGKVPGYNAKRLYKMYRSA
;
A
#
# COMPACT_ATOMS: atom_id res chain seq x y z
N MET A 1 -43.32 10.15 -8.95
CA MET A 1 -42.15 9.94 -9.84
C MET A 1 -40.78 10.07 -9.15
N LYS A 2 -40.48 11.13 -8.37
CA LYS A 2 -39.13 11.32 -7.77
C LYS A 2 -38.66 10.25 -6.75
N LYS A 3 -39.57 9.56 -6.04
CA LYS A 3 -39.23 8.47 -5.11
C LYS A 3 -38.98 7.10 -5.78
N ARG A 4 -39.56 6.87 -6.98
CA ARG A 4 -39.37 5.61 -7.74
C ARG A 4 -38.04 5.57 -8.49
N VAL A 5 -37.58 6.72 -8.98
CA VAL A 5 -36.25 6.84 -9.63
C VAL A 5 -35.12 6.64 -8.61
N LEU A 6 -35.26 7.14 -7.38
CA LEU A 6 -34.28 6.93 -6.31
C LEU A 6 -34.26 5.46 -5.84
N ALA A 7 -35.41 4.79 -5.81
CA ALA A 7 -35.50 3.37 -5.50
C ALA A 7 -34.93 2.47 -6.60
N MET A 8 -35.07 2.84 -7.88
CA MET A 8 -34.45 2.12 -9.01
C MET A 8 -32.93 2.29 -9.06
N ILE A 9 -32.40 3.48 -8.71
CA ILE A 9 -30.95 3.70 -8.60
C ILE A 9 -30.36 2.93 -7.41
N LEU A 10 -31.07 2.84 -6.27
CA LEU A 10 -30.63 2.01 -5.15
C LEU A 10 -30.76 0.50 -5.45
N ALA A 11 -31.79 0.06 -6.16
CA ALA A 11 -31.99 -1.35 -6.51
C ALA A 11 -30.94 -1.86 -7.50
N ALA A 12 -30.51 -1.02 -8.45
CA ALA A 12 -29.40 -1.33 -9.35
C ALA A 12 -28.06 -1.43 -8.62
N MET A 13 -27.85 -0.72 -7.50
CA MET A 13 -26.61 -0.80 -6.71
C MET A 13 -26.55 -2.03 -5.78
N VAL A 14 -27.69 -2.61 -5.40
CA VAL A 14 -27.75 -3.76 -4.48
C VAL A 14 -27.54 -5.10 -5.18
N THR A 15 -27.70 -5.18 -6.51
CA THR A 15 -27.44 -6.39 -7.31
C THR A 15 -25.98 -6.53 -7.78
N ILE A 16 -25.11 -5.54 -7.53
CA ILE A 16 -23.71 -5.46 -8.00
C ILE A 16 -22.73 -6.15 -7.01
N SER A 17 -23.17 -7.24 -6.37
CA SER A 17 -22.41 -7.91 -5.30
C SER A 17 -22.20 -9.38 -5.61
N ALA A 18 -21.52 -9.66 -6.72
CA ALA A 18 -20.90 -10.95 -7.00
C ALA A 18 -19.69 -10.75 -7.92
N CYS A 19 -18.49 -10.79 -7.33
CA CYS A 19 -17.24 -11.05 -8.05
C CYS A 19 -17.10 -12.58 -8.24
N PRO A 20 -16.25 -13.07 -9.17
CA PRO A 20 -14.84 -13.08 -8.83
C PRO A 20 -13.87 -12.71 -9.97
N ALA A 21 -12.65 -12.45 -9.50
CA ALA A 21 -11.39 -12.40 -10.21
C ALA A 21 -11.15 -13.57 -11.18
N ALA A 22 -10.17 -13.32 -12.07
CA ALA A 22 -9.46 -14.22 -13.00
C ALA A 22 -10.00 -14.25 -14.43
N VAL A 23 -9.22 -13.71 -15.37
CA VAL A 23 -9.08 -14.25 -16.73
C VAL A 23 -7.65 -13.99 -17.23
N TRP A 24 -6.84 -15.06 -17.29
CA TRP A 24 -5.95 -15.38 -18.41
C TRP A 24 -5.80 -16.91 -18.44
N GLY A 25 -6.00 -17.50 -19.62
CA GLY A 25 -5.78 -18.92 -19.91
C GLY A 25 -6.88 -19.49 -20.82
N GLU A 26 -6.62 -19.53 -22.12
CA GLU A 26 -7.42 -20.24 -23.12
C GLU A 26 -7.29 -21.78 -22.98
N GLU A 27 -8.40 -22.43 -23.36
CA GLU A 27 -8.61 -23.80 -23.87
C GLU A 27 -8.61 -25.05 -22.96
N ILE A 28 -9.48 -25.96 -23.42
CA ILE A 28 -9.65 -27.41 -23.24
C ILE A 28 -10.52 -27.93 -22.06
N PHE A 29 -11.82 -28.17 -22.32
CA PHE A 29 -12.47 -29.50 -22.47
C PHE A 29 -14.01 -29.39 -22.37
N SER A 30 -14.70 -30.09 -23.27
CA SER A 30 -16.15 -30.27 -23.35
C SER A 30 -16.68 -31.23 -22.26
N SER A 31 -17.84 -30.92 -21.69
CA SER A 31 -18.89 -31.94 -21.43
C SER A 31 -20.19 -31.28 -20.99
N GLU A 32 -21.29 -31.82 -21.54
CA GLU A 32 -22.69 -31.44 -21.46
C GLU A 32 -23.24 -31.25 -20.03
N ILE A 33 -24.16 -30.29 -19.85
CA ILE A 33 -25.07 -30.23 -18.70
C ILE A 33 -26.50 -30.00 -19.24
N GLN A 34 -27.39 -30.94 -18.90
CA GLN A 34 -28.83 -30.90 -19.13
C GLN A 34 -29.49 -29.76 -18.35
N VAL A 35 -30.37 -29.02 -19.02
CA VAL A 35 -31.20 -27.96 -18.45
C VAL A 35 -32.53 -28.57 -17.99
N PHE A 36 -32.88 -28.35 -16.72
CA PHE A 36 -34.26 -28.48 -16.23
C PHE A 36 -34.89 -27.09 -16.25
N GLU A 37 -35.99 -26.98 -16.99
CA GLU A 37 -36.87 -25.81 -17.10
C GLU A 37 -37.73 -25.66 -15.83
N GLU A 38 -37.88 -24.41 -15.36
CA GLU A 38 -39.08 -23.98 -14.64
C GLU A 38 -39.59 -22.69 -15.30
N GLU A 39 -40.86 -22.73 -15.69
CA GLU A 39 -41.63 -21.74 -16.44
C GLU A 39 -41.79 -20.38 -15.72
N PRO A 40 -41.92 -19.27 -16.46
CA PRO A 40 -42.60 -18.08 -15.98
C PRO A 40 -44.02 -17.93 -16.57
N GLN A 41 -44.93 -17.55 -15.69
CA GLN A 41 -46.34 -17.27 -15.96
C GLN A 41 -46.57 -16.14 -16.99
N GLU A 42 -47.60 -16.36 -17.79
CA GLU A 42 -48.14 -15.50 -18.85
C GLU A 42 -48.46 -14.06 -18.43
N VAL A 43 -48.11 -13.11 -19.31
CA VAL A 43 -48.85 -11.86 -19.48
C VAL A 43 -49.13 -11.69 -20.97
N ILE A 44 -50.43 -11.73 -21.29
CA ILE A 44 -51.04 -11.58 -22.60
C ILE A 44 -50.90 -10.12 -23.08
N LEU A 45 -50.35 -9.92 -24.29
CA LEU A 45 -50.62 -8.75 -25.14
C LEU A 45 -50.72 -9.22 -26.60
N GLU A 46 -51.76 -8.72 -27.27
CA GLU A 46 -52.28 -9.12 -28.59
C GLU A 46 -51.37 -8.74 -29.77
N GLU A 47 -51.72 -9.39 -30.89
CA GLU A 47 -51.07 -9.59 -32.19
C GLU A 47 -50.70 -8.35 -33.03
N GLY A 48 -49.75 -8.57 -33.95
CA GLY A 48 -49.80 -7.99 -35.30
C GLY A 48 -48.53 -7.33 -35.82
N GLU A 49 -47.65 -8.09 -36.49
CA GLU A 49 -47.19 -7.89 -37.88
C GLU A 49 -45.82 -8.53 -38.13
N GLU A 50 -45.82 -9.38 -39.16
CA GLU A 50 -44.74 -10.18 -39.71
C GLU A 50 -44.05 -9.40 -40.84
N ILE A 51 -42.72 -9.19 -40.78
CA ILE A 51 -41.96 -8.73 -41.94
C ILE A 51 -40.61 -9.46 -42.01
N ALA A 52 -40.38 -10.04 -43.18
CA ALA A 52 -39.32 -10.98 -43.56
C ALA A 52 -37.89 -10.38 -43.61
N LEU A 53 -36.92 -11.26 -43.35
CA LEU A 53 -35.50 -11.11 -43.68
C LEU A 53 -35.26 -11.31 -45.18
N PRO A 54 -34.29 -10.62 -45.79
CA PRO A 54 -33.60 -11.13 -46.96
C PRO A 54 -32.17 -11.59 -46.60
N GLU A 55 -31.90 -12.84 -46.98
CA GLU A 55 -30.56 -13.35 -47.32
C GLU A 55 -30.00 -12.54 -48.51
N LEU A 56 -28.67 -12.36 -48.57
CA LEU A 56 -27.95 -12.20 -49.84
C LEU A 56 -26.45 -12.50 -49.65
N GLU A 57 -26.11 -13.66 -50.20
CA GLU A 57 -24.92 -14.21 -50.86
C GLU A 57 -23.56 -13.48 -50.86
N GLU A 58 -22.56 -14.36 -50.86
CA GLU A 58 -21.12 -14.20 -51.13
C GLU A 58 -20.84 -13.49 -52.46
N ASP A 59 -19.76 -12.70 -52.51
CA ASP A 59 -18.92 -12.70 -53.71
C ASP A 59 -17.44 -12.49 -53.37
N LEU A 60 -16.64 -13.40 -53.91
CA LEU A 60 -15.19 -13.49 -53.83
C LEU A 60 -14.59 -12.76 -55.03
N SER A 61 -13.62 -11.87 -54.81
CA SER A 61 -12.61 -11.62 -55.85
C SER A 61 -11.28 -11.18 -55.25
N VAL A 62 -10.28 -12.01 -55.52
CA VAL A 62 -8.84 -11.80 -55.33
C VAL A 62 -8.28 -11.17 -56.61
N PRO A 63 -7.19 -10.41 -56.53
CA PRO A 63 -6.10 -10.70 -57.48
C PRO A 63 -4.70 -10.73 -56.83
N GLU A 64 -4.00 -11.85 -57.02
CA GLU A 64 -2.56 -11.93 -57.32
C GLU A 64 -2.34 -11.37 -58.75
N GLU A 65 -1.23 -10.81 -59.23
CA GLU A 65 0.21 -11.01 -59.11
C GLU A 65 0.85 -9.69 -59.68
N GLU A 66 2.07 -9.25 -59.41
CA GLU A 66 3.31 -9.75 -60.03
C GLU A 66 4.55 -9.14 -59.36
N ALA A 67 5.63 -9.91 -59.43
CA ALA A 67 6.98 -9.61 -58.98
C ALA A 67 7.71 -8.57 -59.85
N GLY A 68 8.61 -7.80 -59.22
CA GLY A 68 9.61 -6.98 -59.89
C GLY A 68 10.79 -6.73 -58.96
N GLY A 69 11.92 -7.40 -59.23
CA GLY A 69 13.15 -7.31 -58.44
C GLY A 69 13.86 -5.96 -58.54
N GLY A 70 14.73 -5.70 -57.57
CA GLY A 70 15.60 -4.53 -57.55
C GLY A 70 16.49 -4.48 -56.31
N THR A 71 17.63 -5.14 -56.39
CA THR A 71 18.82 -4.96 -55.52
C THR A 71 19.45 -3.58 -55.72
N TRP A 72 19.68 -2.80 -54.66
CA TRP A 72 20.73 -1.75 -54.55
C TRP A 72 21.04 -1.56 -53.05
N GLN A 73 22.17 -2.10 -52.59
CA GLN A 73 23.43 -1.40 -52.28
C GLN A 73 23.38 -0.53 -51.01
N THR A 74 24.15 -1.00 -50.03
CA THR A 74 24.66 -0.28 -48.87
C THR A 74 25.71 0.72 -49.31
N GLU A 75 25.55 1.99 -48.92
CA GLU A 75 26.63 2.98 -48.91
C GLU A 75 26.92 3.36 -47.45
N GLU A 76 28.15 3.10 -47.07
CA GLU A 76 28.86 3.71 -45.95
C GLU A 76 29.11 5.18 -46.28
N ASP A 77 28.86 6.06 -45.32
CA ASP A 77 29.53 7.37 -45.29
C ASP A 77 30.17 7.53 -43.91
N THR A 78 31.48 7.31 -43.92
CA THR A 78 32.45 7.76 -42.93
C THR A 78 32.79 9.23 -43.20
N GLU A 79 32.66 10.10 -42.19
CA GLU A 79 33.48 11.30 -42.09
C GLU A 79 34.12 11.37 -40.70
N GLU A 80 35.41 11.67 -40.74
CA GLU A 80 36.43 11.56 -39.70
C GLU A 80 36.90 12.95 -39.26
N PHE A 81 37.67 13.00 -38.15
CA PHE A 81 38.43 14.11 -37.55
C PHE A 81 37.65 15.18 -36.73
N GLN A 82 38.14 15.66 -35.58
CA GLN A 82 39.53 15.75 -35.11
C GLN A 82 39.63 15.84 -33.57
N GLU A 83 40.68 15.22 -33.02
CA GLU A 83 41.17 15.30 -31.65
C GLU A 83 41.71 16.70 -31.30
N ILE A 84 41.54 17.13 -30.04
CA ILE A 84 42.51 18.00 -29.35
C ILE A 84 42.72 17.44 -27.93
N SER A 85 43.92 16.90 -27.73
CA SER A 85 44.54 16.58 -26.45
C SER A 85 45.07 17.84 -25.75
N GLY A 86 45.00 17.87 -24.41
CA GLY A 86 45.66 18.86 -23.57
C GLY A 86 46.01 18.26 -22.22
N ASP A 87 47.26 17.82 -22.10
CA ASP A 87 47.94 17.30 -20.91
C ASP A 87 48.40 18.44 -19.99
N ALA A 88 48.42 18.20 -18.67
CA ALA A 88 49.26 18.93 -17.72
C ALA A 88 49.32 18.21 -16.36
N SER A 89 50.49 17.64 -16.10
CA SER A 89 50.90 16.96 -14.87
C SER A 89 51.54 17.89 -13.80
N LYS A 90 51.53 17.39 -12.55
CA LYS A 90 52.43 17.67 -11.38
C LYS A 90 52.21 18.97 -10.59
N ALA A 91 52.01 18.88 -9.28
CA ALA A 91 53.04 18.69 -8.24
C ALA A 91 52.44 18.70 -6.81
N GLU A 92 53.15 18.05 -5.90
CA GLU A 92 52.90 17.83 -4.47
C GLU A 92 52.88 19.11 -3.62
N GLN A 93 52.16 19.09 -2.49
CA GLN A 93 52.71 19.40 -1.15
C GLN A 93 51.65 19.18 -0.04
N GLU A 94 52.05 18.42 0.99
CA GLU A 94 51.42 18.40 2.31
C GLU A 94 51.52 19.79 2.99
N PRO A 95 50.73 20.03 4.05
CA PRO A 95 51.42 19.97 5.34
C PRO A 95 50.66 19.25 6.45
N ALA A 96 51.49 18.75 7.36
CA ALA A 96 51.20 18.22 8.67
C ALA A 96 50.37 19.15 9.56
N GLY A 97 49.60 18.53 10.45
CA GLY A 97 48.83 19.16 11.51
C GLY A 97 48.09 18.10 12.31
N GLU A 98 48.83 17.29 13.07
CA GLU A 98 48.30 16.40 14.11
C GLU A 98 47.60 17.25 15.18
N GLU A 99 46.28 17.16 15.26
CA GLU A 99 45.56 17.44 16.51
C GLU A 99 45.00 16.12 17.07
N VAL A 100 45.71 15.66 18.09
CA VAL A 100 45.38 14.53 18.96
C VAL A 100 44.05 14.82 19.66
N TRP A 101 42.97 14.20 19.20
CA TRP A 101 41.76 14.07 20.00
C TRP A 101 41.92 12.87 20.92
N GLN A 102 42.28 13.16 22.18
CA GLN A 102 42.30 12.18 23.25
C GLN A 102 40.92 11.54 23.40
N ASP A 103 40.96 10.22 23.38
CA ASP A 103 39.85 9.32 23.66
C ASP A 103 39.38 9.52 25.11
N GLY A 104 38.19 10.11 25.25
CA GLY A 104 37.49 10.28 26.52
C GLY A 104 36.46 9.18 26.76
N THR A 105 36.75 7.92 26.38
CA THR A 105 35.92 6.76 26.76
C THR A 105 36.47 6.08 28.01
N ALA A 106 36.28 6.70 29.17
CA ALA A 106 36.45 5.99 30.45
C ALA A 106 35.75 6.74 31.58
N GLU A 107 34.40 6.77 31.60
CA GLU A 107 33.64 6.96 32.86
C GLU A 107 32.10 6.76 32.78
N ALA A 108 31.54 6.23 31.68
CA ALA A 108 30.09 5.97 31.56
C ALA A 108 29.70 4.49 31.39
N GLU A 109 30.63 3.54 31.55
CA GLU A 109 30.35 2.09 31.45
C GLU A 109 30.04 1.39 32.78
N ALA A 110 30.18 2.09 33.91
CA ALA A 110 29.81 1.54 35.21
C ALA A 110 28.32 1.78 35.49
N LEU A 111 27.44 0.84 35.08
CA LEU A 111 26.14 0.50 35.72
C LEU A 111 25.23 -0.47 34.91
N PHE A 112 25.70 -1.05 33.80
CA PHE A 112 24.88 -1.97 33.00
C PHE A 112 25.16 -3.44 33.35
N THR A 113 24.16 -4.12 33.91
CA THR A 113 24.15 -5.59 33.98
C THR A 113 23.98 -6.14 32.57
N GLN A 114 24.99 -6.86 32.07
CA GLN A 114 24.89 -7.55 30.78
C GLN A 114 23.86 -8.69 30.85
N PRO A 115 22.97 -8.83 29.86
CA PRO A 115 22.04 -9.96 29.80
C PRO A 115 22.81 -11.28 29.57
N GLU A 116 22.34 -12.36 30.18
CA GLU A 116 22.78 -13.73 29.84
C GLU A 116 22.34 -14.04 28.38
N GLU A 117 23.12 -14.82 27.64
CA GLU A 117 22.77 -15.28 26.28
C GLU A 117 21.37 -15.93 26.26
N PRO A 118 20.64 -15.88 25.12
CA PRO A 118 19.33 -16.50 25.02
C PRO A 118 19.42 -18.03 25.27
N GLU A 119 18.99 -18.48 26.44
CA GLU A 119 18.77 -19.90 26.75
C GLU A 119 17.58 -20.41 25.90
N GLU A 120 17.75 -21.56 25.22
CA GLU A 120 16.63 -22.28 24.62
C GLU A 120 15.71 -22.79 25.74
N PHE A 121 14.55 -22.13 25.90
CA PHE A 121 13.53 -22.56 26.84
C PHE A 121 12.62 -23.60 26.18
N SER A 122 12.55 -24.82 26.70
CA SER A 122 11.59 -25.83 26.24
C SER A 122 10.15 -25.36 26.47
N ASP A 123 9.27 -25.50 25.47
CA ASP A 123 7.83 -25.19 25.52
C ASP A 123 7.01 -26.09 26.50
N GLY A 124 7.69 -26.86 27.35
CA GLY A 124 7.07 -27.71 28.37
C GLY A 124 6.51 -26.91 29.54
N GLY A 125 5.18 -26.83 29.63
CA GLY A 125 4.43 -26.56 30.86
C GLY A 125 4.73 -25.24 31.56
N GLU A 126 4.35 -24.11 30.96
CA GLU A 126 4.23 -22.82 31.67
C GLU A 126 2.74 -22.40 31.73
N LEU A 127 2.17 -22.19 32.93
CA LEU A 127 0.83 -21.60 33.10
C LEU A 127 1.01 -20.11 33.36
N PHE A 128 0.48 -19.32 32.45
CA PHE A 128 0.35 -17.88 32.60
C PHE A 128 -0.92 -17.63 33.41
N SER A 129 -0.79 -17.30 34.71
CA SER A 129 -1.97 -17.05 35.55
C SER A 129 -2.79 -15.91 34.94
N SER A 130 -4.02 -16.23 34.51
CA SER A 130 -4.94 -15.30 33.87
C SER A 130 -5.57 -14.29 34.83
N GLU A 131 -5.28 -14.35 36.12
CA GLU A 131 -5.93 -13.51 37.12
C GLU A 131 -4.91 -13.00 38.14
N ALA A 132 -4.26 -11.90 37.81
CA ALA A 132 -3.90 -10.90 38.80
C ALA A 132 -4.32 -9.55 38.24
N LYS A 133 -5.15 -8.82 39.01
CA LYS A 133 -5.47 -7.41 38.77
C LYS A 133 -4.23 -6.64 38.35
N ALA A 134 -4.40 -5.66 37.47
CA ALA A 134 -3.37 -4.65 37.22
C ALA A 134 -2.84 -4.10 38.57
N GLY A 135 -1.59 -4.45 38.90
CA GLY A 135 -0.93 -4.12 40.16
C GLY A 135 0.14 -5.19 40.39
N VAL A 136 1.43 -4.93 40.15
CA VAL A 136 2.24 -3.85 40.70
C VAL A 136 3.20 -3.35 39.61
N SER A 137 3.01 -2.12 39.11
CA SER A 137 3.98 -1.49 38.20
C SER A 137 5.20 -1.06 39.00
N SER A 138 6.27 -1.81 38.84
CA SER A 138 7.54 -1.63 39.57
C SER A 138 8.71 -1.48 38.61
N CYS A 139 8.51 -1.79 37.33
CA CYS A 139 9.40 -1.47 36.22
C CYS A 139 8.63 -0.67 35.16
N ALA A 140 9.28 0.30 34.52
CA ALA A 140 8.73 1.07 33.42
C ALA A 140 9.61 0.89 32.18
N ILE A 141 9.06 0.30 31.12
CA ILE A 141 9.74 0.27 29.81
C ILE A 141 9.87 1.72 29.34
N THR A 142 11.12 2.19 29.25
CA THR A 142 11.45 3.54 28.80
C THR A 142 11.75 3.56 27.30
N SER A 143 12.19 2.44 26.73
CA SER A 143 12.39 2.27 25.29
C SER A 143 12.15 0.83 24.84
N CYS A 144 11.55 0.67 23.67
CA CYS A 144 11.43 -0.58 22.94
C CYS A 144 11.59 -0.24 21.46
N SER A 145 12.77 -0.48 20.88
CA SER A 145 13.11 0.09 19.57
C SER A 145 14.18 -0.69 18.82
N GLY A 146 14.15 -0.62 17.49
CA GLY A 146 15.32 -0.92 16.66
C GLY A 146 16.50 0.00 17.00
N ILE A 147 17.70 -0.54 17.07
CA ILE A 147 18.92 0.22 17.42
C ILE A 147 19.95 0.23 16.30
N SER A 148 20.05 -0.85 15.54
CA SER A 148 20.94 -1.02 14.40
C SER A 148 20.44 -2.16 13.53
N THR A 149 21.08 -2.38 12.38
CA THR A 149 20.74 -3.49 11.48
C THR A 149 20.67 -4.79 12.24
N GLY A 150 19.56 -5.52 12.09
CA GLY A 150 19.35 -6.81 12.74
C GLY A 150 19.10 -6.75 14.25
N LYS A 151 19.06 -5.59 14.92
CA LYS A 151 19.00 -5.54 16.40
C LYS A 151 17.91 -4.64 16.96
N ILE A 152 17.20 -5.14 17.96
CA ILE A 152 16.29 -4.36 18.80
C ILE A 152 16.80 -4.30 20.25
N ARG A 153 16.40 -3.25 20.97
CA ARG A 153 16.67 -3.10 22.39
C ARG A 153 15.41 -2.72 23.15
N ILE A 154 15.21 -3.37 24.28
CA ILE A 154 14.19 -3.07 25.27
C ILE A 154 14.90 -2.59 26.53
N THR A 155 14.61 -1.37 26.96
CA THR A 155 15.18 -0.76 28.15
C THR A 155 14.08 -0.41 29.13
N ALA A 156 14.31 -0.70 30.41
CA ALA A 156 13.36 -0.36 31.46
C ALA A 156 14.05 0.20 32.70
N ARG A 157 13.39 1.19 33.30
CA ARG A 157 13.76 1.71 34.61
C ARG A 157 13.12 0.86 35.70
N VAL A 158 13.90 0.53 36.72
CA VAL A 158 13.49 -0.24 37.89
C VAL A 158 13.50 0.69 39.11
N PRO A 159 12.41 1.43 39.39
CA PRO A 159 12.29 2.25 40.60
C PRO A 159 12.67 1.52 41.89
N GLN A 160 12.19 0.29 42.06
CA GLN A 160 12.51 -0.59 43.19
C GLN A 160 12.57 -2.04 42.70
N PRO A 161 13.57 -2.84 43.11
CA PRO A 161 13.64 -4.26 42.76
C PRO A 161 12.38 -5.01 43.19
N VAL A 162 11.85 -5.83 42.29
CA VAL A 162 10.59 -6.56 42.50
C VAL A 162 10.86 -7.86 43.21
N LYS A 163 10.18 -8.06 44.34
CA LYS A 163 10.20 -9.36 45.04
C LYS A 163 9.69 -10.45 44.11
N SER A 164 10.49 -11.51 43.96
CA SER A 164 10.12 -12.69 43.18
C SER A 164 10.92 -13.89 43.68
N VAL A 165 10.60 -15.07 43.16
CA VAL A 165 11.18 -16.35 43.60
C VAL A 165 12.67 -16.46 43.29
N ASP A 166 13.13 -15.80 42.24
CA ASP A 166 14.52 -15.82 41.81
C ASP A 166 15.09 -14.40 41.63
N LYS A 167 16.37 -14.34 41.30
CA LYS A 167 17.13 -13.09 41.13
C LYS A 167 16.94 -12.45 39.75
N TYR A 168 15.94 -12.84 38.96
CA TYR A 168 15.85 -12.46 37.54
C TYR A 168 14.63 -11.59 37.21
N TYR A 169 14.82 -10.69 36.24
CA TYR A 169 13.77 -10.15 35.39
C TYR A 169 13.74 -10.90 34.07
N TYR A 170 12.54 -11.12 33.55
CA TYR A 170 12.31 -11.86 32.31
C TYR A 170 11.70 -10.97 31.25
N LEU A 171 12.21 -11.04 30.02
CA LEU A 171 11.57 -10.43 28.86
C LEU A 171 10.59 -11.43 28.24
N PHE A 172 9.36 -10.96 28.00
CA PHE A 172 8.31 -11.75 27.38
C PHE A 172 7.78 -11.06 26.13
N GLN A 173 7.47 -11.86 25.11
CA GLN A 173 6.45 -11.51 24.13
C GLN A 173 5.06 -11.59 24.76
N VAL A 174 4.21 -10.65 24.37
CA VAL A 174 2.87 -10.45 24.89
C VAL A 174 1.86 -10.70 23.78
N ASN A 175 0.76 -11.39 24.10
CA ASN A 175 -0.35 -11.53 23.18
C ASN A 175 -1.01 -10.14 22.96
N PRO A 176 -0.95 -9.60 21.74
CA PRO A 176 -1.40 -8.23 21.49
C PRO A 176 -2.93 -8.06 21.54
N VAL A 177 -3.70 -9.15 21.59
CA VAL A 177 -5.17 -9.12 21.69
C VAL A 177 -5.64 -8.87 23.13
N ASN A 178 -4.95 -9.47 24.11
CA ASN A 178 -5.42 -9.50 25.50
C ASN A 178 -4.34 -9.08 26.53
N ASP A 179 -3.17 -8.66 26.06
CA ASP A 179 -2.04 -8.21 26.86
C ASP A 179 -1.48 -9.22 27.89
N LYS A 180 -1.83 -10.51 27.73
CA LYS A 180 -1.28 -11.59 28.55
C LYS A 180 0.11 -12.00 28.06
N LEU A 181 0.97 -12.41 28.99
CA LEU A 181 2.27 -13.01 28.66
C LEU A 181 2.05 -14.24 27.77
N LYS A 182 2.83 -14.35 26.69
CA LYS A 182 2.70 -15.42 25.69
C LYS A 182 3.94 -16.32 25.66
N LYS A 183 5.12 -15.74 25.44
CA LYS A 183 6.37 -16.49 25.23
C LYS A 183 7.53 -15.79 25.94
N ARG A 184 8.26 -16.51 26.79
CA ARG A 184 9.51 -16.02 27.40
C ARG A 184 10.59 -15.96 26.34
N ILE A 185 11.39 -14.89 26.34
CA ILE A 185 12.46 -14.68 25.34
C ILE A 185 13.85 -14.80 25.98
N THR A 186 14.10 -14.06 27.06
CA THR A 186 15.38 -14.07 27.77
C THR A 186 15.20 -13.51 29.19
N ARG A 187 16.28 -13.45 29.97
CA ARG A 187 16.31 -12.91 31.34
C ARG A 187 17.56 -12.07 31.60
N THR A 188 17.52 -11.29 32.66
CA THR A 188 18.68 -10.56 33.19
C THR A 188 18.61 -10.50 34.72
N VAL A 189 19.76 -10.42 35.38
CA VAL A 189 19.85 -10.35 36.84
C VAL A 189 19.26 -9.03 37.31
N LYS A 190 18.47 -9.07 38.40
CA LYS A 190 17.91 -7.88 39.02
C LYS A 190 19.04 -7.00 39.54
N PRO A 191 18.96 -5.67 39.33
CA PRO A 191 19.91 -4.76 39.96
C PRO A 191 19.64 -4.69 41.47
N ASP A 192 20.70 -4.60 42.27
CA ASP A 192 20.59 -4.44 43.72
C ASP A 192 20.12 -3.03 44.12
N LYS A 193 20.42 -2.03 43.28
CA LYS A 193 20.13 -0.62 43.53
C LYS A 193 18.79 -0.18 42.94
N ALA A 194 17.98 0.47 43.76
CA ALA A 194 16.78 1.19 43.33
C ALA A 194 17.09 2.28 42.28
N GLY A 195 16.19 2.47 41.31
CA GLY A 195 16.33 3.44 40.23
C GLY A 195 17.24 3.00 39.07
N SER A 196 17.78 1.78 39.12
CA SER A 196 18.64 1.23 38.06
C SER A 196 17.89 1.01 36.75
N THR A 197 18.66 0.85 35.66
CA THR A 197 18.13 0.54 34.33
C THR A 197 18.57 -0.85 33.93
N ILE A 198 17.64 -1.63 33.37
CA ILE A 198 17.93 -2.93 32.75
C ILE A 198 17.69 -2.84 31.24
N SER A 199 18.46 -3.62 30.48
CA SER A 199 18.33 -3.68 29.02
C SER A 199 18.40 -5.11 28.51
N PHE A 200 17.58 -5.40 27.52
CA PHE A 200 17.61 -6.62 26.72
C PHE A 200 17.90 -6.22 25.27
N THR A 201 18.92 -6.84 24.67
CA THR A 201 19.22 -6.67 23.24
C THR A 201 18.94 -7.98 22.54
N LEU A 202 18.15 -7.97 21.47
CA LEU A 202 17.77 -9.16 20.71
C LEU A 202 18.24 -9.03 19.26
N ASP A 203 18.77 -10.13 18.73
CA ASP A 203 18.99 -10.29 17.29
C ASP A 203 17.68 -10.66 16.61
N THR A 204 17.45 -10.09 15.43
CA THR A 204 16.26 -10.29 14.59
C THR A 204 16.56 -11.18 13.38
N ALA A 205 17.83 -11.53 13.15
CA ALA A 205 18.20 -12.57 12.20
C ALA A 205 17.57 -13.91 12.64
N GLY A 206 16.89 -14.60 11.73
CA GLY A 206 16.11 -15.79 12.05
C GLY A 206 14.83 -15.55 12.87
N HIS A 207 14.64 -14.34 13.40
CA HIS A 207 13.49 -13.94 14.23
C HIS A 207 12.76 -12.70 13.67
N PRO A 208 12.21 -12.77 12.45
CA PRO A 208 11.50 -11.66 11.84
C PRO A 208 10.27 -11.21 12.65
N GLU A 209 9.73 -12.06 13.52
CA GLU A 209 8.63 -11.70 14.42
C GLU A 209 9.02 -10.67 15.48
N TYR A 210 10.31 -10.58 15.86
CA TYR A 210 10.74 -9.76 16.98
C TYR A 210 10.47 -8.27 16.77
N VAL A 211 10.55 -7.79 15.53
CA VAL A 211 10.28 -6.38 15.18
C VAL A 211 8.79 -6.03 15.14
N MET A 212 7.90 -7.02 15.02
CA MET A 212 6.44 -6.81 15.02
C MET A 212 5.82 -7.06 16.41
N ALA A 213 6.53 -7.80 17.26
CA ALA A 213 6.07 -8.24 18.57
C ALA A 213 5.87 -7.09 19.59
N LYS A 214 5.11 -7.43 20.63
CA LYS A 214 4.83 -6.61 21.81
C LYS A 214 5.54 -7.21 23.01
N TYR A 215 6.23 -6.40 23.81
CA TYR A 215 7.04 -6.88 24.91
C TYR A 215 6.56 -6.38 26.27
N ALA A 216 6.81 -7.19 27.30
CA ALA A 216 6.72 -6.81 28.69
C ALA A 216 7.83 -7.46 29.51
N ILE A 217 8.13 -6.87 30.66
CA ILE A 217 9.01 -7.45 31.67
C ILE A 217 8.14 -8.15 32.71
N ALA A 218 8.58 -9.32 33.13
CA ALA A 218 7.92 -10.14 34.14
C ALA A 218 8.92 -10.63 35.19
N VAL A 219 8.37 -11.12 36.30
CA VAL A 219 9.12 -11.80 37.36
C VAL A 219 8.50 -13.16 37.65
N LYS A 220 9.31 -14.12 38.06
CA LYS A 220 8.81 -15.44 38.48
C LYS A 220 8.20 -15.36 39.88
N THR A 221 6.91 -15.64 40.01
CA THR A 221 6.16 -15.54 41.28
C THR A 221 5.95 -16.87 41.98
N LYS A 222 6.04 -17.99 41.25
CA LYS A 222 6.05 -19.35 41.82
C LYS A 222 7.07 -20.21 41.07
N ALA A 223 7.91 -20.92 41.82
CA ALA A 223 8.68 -22.05 41.30
C ALA A 223 7.84 -23.31 41.54
N GLY A 224 7.40 -23.95 40.47
CA GLY A 224 6.80 -25.28 40.54
C GLY A 224 7.75 -26.31 39.94
N SER A 225 7.78 -27.50 40.51
CA SER A 225 8.55 -28.65 40.01
C SER A 225 8.10 -29.15 38.62
N LYS A 226 6.90 -28.76 38.18
CA LYS A 226 6.35 -29.04 36.85
C LYS A 226 5.99 -27.78 36.05
N LEU A 227 5.89 -26.62 36.71
CA LEU A 227 5.33 -25.43 36.10
C LEU A 227 5.67 -24.14 36.87
N SER A 228 6.33 -23.20 36.22
CA SER A 228 6.61 -21.87 36.77
C SER A 228 5.45 -20.89 36.52
N SER A 229 5.24 -19.93 37.42
CA SER A 229 4.29 -18.83 37.20
C SER A 229 5.02 -17.50 37.12
N PHE A 230 4.58 -16.65 36.18
CA PHE A 230 5.14 -15.32 35.94
C PHE A 230 4.07 -14.25 36.08
N THR A 231 4.46 -13.11 36.65
CA THR A 231 3.60 -11.93 36.75
C THR A 231 4.27 -10.75 36.09
N ARG A 232 3.50 -9.99 35.30
CA ARG A 232 3.98 -8.81 34.59
C ARG A 232 4.41 -7.73 35.59
N ALA A 233 5.64 -7.23 35.43
CA ALA A 233 6.23 -6.18 36.26
C ALA A 233 6.28 -4.80 35.57
N SER A 234 5.95 -4.74 34.28
CA SER A 234 5.89 -3.50 33.50
C SER A 234 4.58 -3.31 32.72
N GLY A 235 4.42 -2.13 32.12
CA GLY A 235 3.53 -1.96 30.97
C GLY A 235 4.01 -2.77 29.75
N VAL A 236 3.24 -2.69 28.66
CA VAL A 236 3.53 -3.38 27.40
C VAL A 236 3.99 -2.36 26.35
N SER A 237 4.88 -2.77 25.43
CA SER A 237 5.36 -1.87 24.38
C SER A 237 5.68 -2.62 23.08
N TYR A 238 5.21 -2.10 21.94
CA TYR A 238 5.64 -2.56 20.62
C TYR A 238 7.00 -1.95 20.26
N VAL A 239 7.74 -2.63 19.39
CA VAL A 239 9.00 -2.12 18.85
C VAL A 239 8.75 -0.90 17.96
N SER A 240 9.40 0.21 18.30
CA SER A 240 9.47 1.42 17.48
C SER A 240 10.74 1.48 16.63
N ALA A 241 10.81 2.43 15.70
CA ALA A 241 11.94 2.61 14.77
C ALA A 241 12.39 1.32 14.03
N PRO A 242 11.46 0.54 13.43
CA PRO A 242 11.79 -0.67 12.69
C PRO A 242 12.76 -0.42 11.53
N GLU A 243 12.77 0.78 10.95
CA GLU A 243 13.74 1.15 9.90
C GLU A 243 15.20 1.07 10.33
N LYS A 244 15.49 1.12 11.64
CA LYS A 244 16.85 0.92 12.15
C LYS A 244 17.31 -0.52 12.02
N THR A 245 16.40 -1.50 12.03
CA THR A 245 16.74 -2.92 11.89
C THR A 245 16.94 -3.37 10.45
N ALA A 246 16.48 -2.59 9.46
CA ALA A 246 16.60 -2.92 8.04
C ALA A 246 18.02 -3.23 7.58
N SER A 247 18.19 -4.34 6.89
CA SER A 247 19.41 -4.67 6.15
C SER A 247 19.61 -3.76 4.94
N VAL A 248 18.52 -3.32 4.29
CA VAL A 248 18.59 -2.40 3.15
C VAL A 248 18.33 -0.97 3.59
N LYS A 249 19.38 -0.14 3.52
CA LYS A 249 19.36 1.30 3.90
C LYS A 249 19.32 2.27 2.72
N THR A 250 19.35 1.77 1.48
CA THR A 250 19.30 2.59 0.27
C THR A 250 18.16 3.60 0.34
N GLY A 251 18.46 4.86 -0.02
CA GLY A 251 17.52 5.97 0.02
C GLY A 251 16.22 5.73 -0.75
N TYR A 252 15.18 6.51 -0.44
CA TYR A 252 13.89 6.42 -1.12
C TYR A 252 14.02 6.88 -2.57
N PHE A 253 13.72 6.00 -3.51
CA PHE A 253 13.79 6.32 -4.93
C PHE A 253 12.68 7.29 -5.34
N LEU A 254 13.03 8.41 -5.97
CA LEU A 254 12.09 9.33 -6.60
C LEU A 254 12.12 9.16 -8.12
N PRO A 255 10.95 8.90 -8.77
CA PRO A 255 10.89 8.79 -10.22
C PRO A 255 11.09 10.16 -10.89
N ALA A 256 11.40 10.18 -12.18
CA ALA A 256 11.63 11.43 -12.92
C ALA A 256 10.39 12.36 -12.95
N THR A 257 9.18 11.78 -13.00
CA THR A 257 7.90 12.49 -13.02
C THR A 257 6.88 11.76 -12.16
N LYS A 258 5.73 12.41 -11.90
CA LYS A 258 4.63 11.81 -11.12
C LYS A 258 3.75 10.86 -11.93
N LYS A 259 3.93 10.79 -13.25
CA LYS A 259 3.03 10.08 -14.16
C LYS A 259 3.19 8.57 -14.01
N GLY A 260 2.09 7.88 -13.73
CA GLY A 260 2.07 6.43 -13.64
C GLY A 260 0.80 5.77 -14.13
N LEU A 261 0.88 4.46 -14.19
CA LEU A 261 -0.15 3.58 -14.73
C LEU A 261 -0.33 2.39 -13.79
N GLN A 262 -1.58 1.99 -13.56
CA GLN A 262 -1.91 0.74 -12.91
C GLN A 262 -1.84 -0.41 -13.91
N THR A 263 -0.83 -1.26 -13.77
CA THR A 263 -0.59 -2.42 -14.66
C THR A 263 0.49 -3.32 -14.06
N THR A 264 0.51 -4.58 -14.49
CA THR A 264 1.63 -5.53 -14.32
C THR A 264 2.34 -5.84 -15.65
N ASN A 265 2.00 -5.12 -16.72
CA ASN A 265 2.58 -5.28 -18.04
C ASN A 265 3.66 -4.21 -18.29
N ILE A 266 4.92 -4.65 -18.41
CA ILE A 266 6.05 -3.75 -18.64
C ILE A 266 6.00 -3.05 -20.01
N GLN A 267 5.36 -3.67 -21.02
CA GLN A 267 5.22 -3.05 -22.34
C GLN A 267 4.28 -1.84 -22.28
N GLU A 268 3.19 -1.92 -21.53
CA GLU A 268 2.27 -0.80 -21.33
C GLU A 268 2.96 0.38 -20.64
N LEU A 269 3.78 0.11 -19.61
CA LEU A 269 4.60 1.14 -18.95
C LEU A 269 5.60 1.78 -19.91
N THR A 270 6.22 0.98 -20.77
CA THR A 270 7.21 1.45 -21.75
C THR A 270 6.55 2.31 -22.82
N GLN A 271 5.46 1.83 -23.44
CA GLN A 271 4.69 2.55 -24.46
C GLN A 271 4.12 3.86 -23.92
N THR A 272 3.62 3.84 -22.68
CA THR A 272 3.09 5.05 -22.04
C THR A 272 4.18 5.95 -21.46
N LYS A 273 5.45 5.52 -21.44
CA LYS A 273 6.60 6.22 -20.82
C LYS A 273 6.37 6.53 -19.34
N SER A 274 5.68 5.65 -18.62
CA SER A 274 5.33 5.87 -17.21
C SER A 274 6.55 5.76 -16.30
N LYS A 275 6.58 6.58 -15.23
CA LYS A 275 7.70 6.64 -14.26
C LYS A 275 7.33 6.11 -12.89
N THR A 276 6.04 5.85 -12.66
CA THR A 276 5.56 5.05 -11.55
C THR A 276 4.59 3.98 -12.03
N ALA A 277 4.63 2.83 -11.38
CA ALA A 277 3.80 1.67 -11.63
C ALA A 277 3.03 1.31 -10.37
N PHE A 278 1.80 0.85 -10.55
CA PHE A 278 0.94 0.42 -9.46
C PHE A 278 0.33 -0.94 -9.79
N PHE A 279 0.32 -1.85 -8.82
CA PHE A 279 -0.39 -3.11 -8.96
C PHE A 279 -1.14 -3.50 -7.69
N ASN A 280 -2.23 -4.22 -7.91
CA ASN A 280 -2.99 -4.90 -6.87
C ASN A 280 -2.37 -6.27 -6.59
N LEU A 281 -2.22 -6.58 -5.31
CA LEU A 281 -1.78 -7.88 -4.82
C LEU A 281 -2.86 -8.47 -3.92
N PRO A 282 -3.84 -9.20 -4.51
CA PRO A 282 -4.78 -10.00 -3.76
C PRO A 282 -4.06 -11.04 -2.89
N VAL A 283 -4.47 -11.15 -1.63
CA VAL A 283 -3.83 -12.03 -0.64
C VAL A 283 -4.02 -13.50 -1.01
N SER A 284 -5.10 -13.86 -1.70
CA SER A 284 -5.31 -15.22 -2.19
C SER A 284 -4.19 -15.71 -3.11
N ILE A 285 -3.56 -14.83 -3.89
CA ILE A 285 -2.42 -15.18 -4.77
C ILE A 285 -1.26 -15.74 -3.95
N LEU A 286 -1.07 -15.29 -2.71
CA LEU A 286 -0.01 -15.76 -1.82
C LEU A 286 -0.39 -17.03 -1.05
N LEU A 287 -1.69 -17.34 -0.92
CA LEU A 287 -2.19 -18.37 0.00
C LEU A 287 -2.86 -19.57 -0.67
N ALA A 288 -3.42 -19.40 -1.85
CA ALA A 288 -4.10 -20.47 -2.59
C ALA A 288 -3.12 -21.60 -2.91
N ASN A 289 -3.52 -22.86 -2.73
CA ASN A 289 -2.61 -23.98 -3.01
C ASN A 289 -2.64 -24.37 -4.50
N ASN A 290 -2.18 -23.46 -5.35
CA ASN A 290 -2.26 -23.56 -6.81
C ASN A 290 -0.94 -23.16 -7.52
N ALA A 291 0.16 -23.02 -6.77
CA ALA A 291 1.48 -22.71 -7.29
C ALA A 291 2.56 -23.35 -6.39
N GLU A 292 3.81 -23.32 -6.85
CA GLU A 292 4.97 -23.72 -6.04
C GLU A 292 4.98 -22.99 -4.70
N ARG A 293 5.09 -23.74 -3.60
CA ARG A 293 5.03 -23.22 -2.23
C ARG A 293 6.44 -23.03 -1.66
N VAL A 294 6.66 -21.87 -1.06
CA VAL A 294 7.87 -21.50 -0.33
C VAL A 294 7.61 -21.68 1.17
N PRO A 295 8.37 -22.53 1.88
CA PRO A 295 8.31 -22.60 3.33
C PRO A 295 8.90 -21.32 3.94
N TYR A 296 8.27 -20.83 5.00
CA TYR A 296 8.65 -19.59 5.67
C TYR A 296 8.51 -19.73 7.18
N GLU A 297 9.63 -19.73 7.88
CA GLU A 297 9.67 -19.79 9.35
C GLU A 297 9.30 -18.44 9.96
N TYR A 298 8.29 -18.45 10.83
CA TYR A 298 7.87 -17.27 11.56
C TYR A 298 7.41 -17.63 12.96
N ASN A 299 8.05 -17.05 13.98
CA ASN A 299 7.74 -17.29 15.38
C ASN A 299 7.72 -18.79 15.78
N GLY A 300 8.64 -19.59 15.23
CA GLY A 300 8.75 -21.04 15.48
C GLY A 300 7.70 -21.90 14.78
N LYS A 301 6.99 -21.37 13.79
CA LYS A 301 6.06 -22.11 12.93
C LYS A 301 6.45 -21.96 11.46
N THR A 302 6.36 -23.06 10.71
CA THR A 302 6.47 -23.05 9.26
C THR A 302 5.13 -22.64 8.62
N TYR A 303 5.14 -21.52 7.90
CA TYR A 303 4.08 -21.13 6.98
C TYR A 303 4.48 -21.49 5.55
N TYR A 304 3.50 -21.64 4.66
CA TYR A 304 3.75 -21.88 3.25
C TYR A 304 3.08 -20.78 2.45
N PHE A 305 3.81 -20.12 1.56
CA PHE A 305 3.29 -19.07 0.67
C PHE A 305 3.60 -19.40 -0.78
N ASN A 306 2.78 -18.95 -1.71
CA ASN A 306 3.06 -19.14 -3.13
C ASN A 306 4.25 -18.31 -3.59
N LYS A 307 5.03 -18.89 -4.51
CA LYS A 307 5.99 -18.16 -5.31
C LYS A 307 5.25 -17.31 -6.34
N ILE A 308 5.47 -16.00 -6.30
CA ILE A 308 4.80 -15.03 -7.18
C ILE A 308 5.77 -14.47 -8.25
N GLY A 309 6.36 -15.37 -9.03
CA GLY A 309 7.44 -15.06 -9.99
C GLY A 309 7.11 -13.94 -10.98
N GLY A 310 5.87 -13.88 -11.49
CA GLY A 310 5.44 -12.80 -12.39
C GLY A 310 5.53 -11.41 -11.75
N TYR A 311 5.11 -11.28 -10.49
CA TYR A 311 5.20 -10.00 -9.76
C TYR A 311 6.65 -9.62 -9.46
N THR A 312 7.50 -10.55 -9.03
CA THR A 312 8.92 -10.24 -8.76
C THR A 312 9.67 -9.89 -10.02
N GLN A 313 9.40 -10.56 -11.15
CA GLN A 313 9.96 -10.20 -12.44
C GLN A 313 9.51 -8.81 -12.90
N PHE A 314 8.22 -8.49 -12.78
CA PHE A 314 7.70 -7.17 -13.11
C PHE A 314 8.35 -6.06 -12.27
N VAL A 315 8.48 -6.28 -10.96
CA VAL A 315 9.14 -5.32 -10.04
C VAL A 315 10.60 -5.12 -10.41
N ARG A 316 11.36 -6.19 -10.68
CA ARG A 316 12.75 -6.12 -11.13
C ARG A 316 12.88 -5.30 -12.41
N GLN A 317 12.04 -5.57 -13.42
CA GLN A 317 12.03 -4.83 -14.67
C GLN A 317 11.71 -3.34 -14.46
N CYS A 318 10.77 -3.02 -13.57
CA CYS A 318 10.47 -1.65 -13.21
C CYS A 318 11.67 -0.96 -12.56
N ASN A 319 12.29 -1.59 -11.56
CA ASN A 319 13.43 -1.02 -10.84
C ASN A 319 14.63 -0.79 -11.78
N GLN A 320 14.93 -1.74 -12.66
CA GLN A 320 15.98 -1.61 -13.70
C GLN A 320 15.74 -0.43 -14.65
N LYS A 321 14.47 -0.10 -14.92
CA LYS A 321 14.07 1.01 -15.80
C LYS A 321 13.87 2.34 -15.06
N GLY A 322 14.18 2.41 -13.77
CA GLY A 322 13.96 3.61 -12.95
C GLY A 322 12.47 3.96 -12.80
N ILE A 323 11.60 2.95 -12.76
CA ILE A 323 10.17 3.08 -12.52
C ILE A 323 9.91 2.79 -11.04
N GLN A 324 9.31 3.75 -10.34
CA GLN A 324 8.92 3.57 -8.94
C GLN A 324 7.73 2.62 -8.85
N VAL A 325 7.77 1.65 -7.94
CA VAL A 325 6.69 0.67 -7.81
C VAL A 325 5.86 0.89 -6.54
N THR A 326 4.55 0.85 -6.70
CA THR A 326 3.54 0.83 -5.64
C THR A 326 2.79 -0.49 -5.66
N ALA A 327 2.66 -1.15 -4.52
CA ALA A 327 1.86 -2.36 -4.36
C ALA A 327 0.71 -2.11 -3.37
N GLN A 328 -0.50 -2.53 -3.72
CA GLN A 328 -1.65 -2.50 -2.82
C GLN A 328 -2.00 -3.92 -2.36
N LEU A 329 -1.89 -4.17 -1.06
CA LEU A 329 -2.27 -5.44 -0.44
C LEU A 329 -3.77 -5.46 -0.15
N LEU A 330 -4.45 -6.46 -0.73
CA LEU A 330 -5.91 -6.54 -0.75
C LEU A 330 -6.37 -7.90 -0.27
N LEU A 331 -7.10 -7.93 0.85
CA LEU A 331 -7.64 -9.18 1.38
C LEU A 331 -8.96 -9.51 0.69
N ASP A 332 -8.87 -10.26 -0.40
CA ASP A 332 -10.00 -10.77 -1.18
C ASP A 332 -10.66 -11.99 -0.53
N TRP A 333 -11.89 -12.33 -0.93
CA TRP A 333 -12.61 -13.48 -0.40
C TRP A 333 -12.34 -14.76 -1.19
N SER A 334 -11.75 -15.75 -0.53
CA SER A 334 -11.52 -17.09 -1.06
C SER A 334 -11.48 -18.12 0.07
N SER A 335 -11.47 -19.41 -0.27
CA SER A 335 -11.26 -20.48 0.71
C SER A 335 -9.95 -20.34 1.49
N ALA A 336 -8.90 -19.78 0.86
CA ALA A 336 -7.58 -19.60 1.43
C ALA A 336 -7.47 -18.38 2.37
N THR A 337 -8.31 -17.36 2.16
CA THR A 337 -8.27 -16.09 2.89
C THR A 337 -9.33 -15.96 3.97
N LYS A 338 -10.40 -16.79 3.96
CA LYS A 338 -11.52 -16.74 4.92
C LYS A 338 -11.10 -16.68 6.40
N SER A 339 -10.00 -17.35 6.77
CA SER A 339 -9.53 -17.38 8.17
C SER A 339 -8.94 -16.05 8.62
N LEU A 340 -8.55 -15.20 7.66
CA LEU A 340 -7.92 -13.90 7.88
C LEU A 340 -8.92 -12.75 7.86
N THR A 341 -10.15 -12.96 7.41
CA THR A 341 -11.20 -11.93 7.33
C THR A 341 -11.89 -11.71 8.67
N ALA A 342 -12.30 -10.48 8.93
CA ALA A 342 -13.03 -10.05 10.12
C ALA A 342 -14.23 -10.96 10.46
N SER A 343 -14.51 -11.13 11.76
CA SER A 343 -15.65 -11.91 12.23
C SER A 343 -16.98 -11.36 11.68
N GLY A 344 -17.86 -12.26 11.25
CA GLY A 344 -19.14 -11.92 10.64
C GLY A 344 -19.07 -11.65 9.14
N SER A 345 -17.88 -11.57 8.55
CA SER A 345 -17.73 -11.59 7.10
C SER A 345 -18.18 -12.94 6.54
N LYS A 346 -19.18 -12.93 5.63
CA LYS A 346 -19.70 -14.14 4.96
C LYS A 346 -19.94 -13.85 3.48
N GLY A 347 -19.44 -14.75 2.62
CA GLY A 347 -19.66 -14.73 1.17
C GLY A 347 -18.94 -13.58 0.45
N SER A 348 -19.05 -13.55 -0.87
CA SER A 348 -18.44 -12.58 -1.79
C SER A 348 -19.24 -11.27 -1.91
N ARG A 349 -19.61 -10.66 -0.77
CA ARG A 349 -20.44 -9.43 -0.73
C ARG A 349 -19.68 -8.13 -0.97
N ALA A 350 -18.36 -8.18 -0.92
CA ALA A 350 -17.46 -7.06 -1.12
C ALA A 350 -16.25 -7.53 -1.93
N ALA A 351 -15.55 -6.59 -2.57
CA ALA A 351 -14.32 -6.92 -3.28
C ALA A 351 -13.23 -7.34 -2.29
N TYR A 352 -13.08 -6.61 -1.18
CA TYR A 352 -12.06 -6.87 -0.15
C TYR A 352 -12.59 -6.70 1.27
N TYR A 353 -11.82 -7.19 2.23
CA TYR A 353 -12.25 -7.42 3.61
C TYR A 353 -11.24 -6.86 4.61
N ALA A 354 -11.74 -6.45 5.78
CA ALA A 354 -10.88 -6.11 6.90
C ALA A 354 -10.25 -7.37 7.52
N TRP A 355 -9.06 -7.23 8.07
CA TRP A 355 -8.31 -8.30 8.73
C TRP A 355 -8.90 -8.68 10.09
N ASN A 356 -8.77 -9.96 10.46
CA ASN A 356 -9.09 -10.50 11.77
C ASN A 356 -7.91 -10.37 12.72
N THR A 357 -7.80 -9.22 13.37
CA THR A 357 -6.72 -8.97 14.34
C THR A 357 -7.05 -9.43 15.77
N LYS A 358 -8.28 -9.90 16.02
CA LYS A 358 -8.73 -10.39 17.34
C LYS A 358 -8.45 -11.87 17.56
N ASN A 359 -8.39 -12.68 16.50
CA ASN A 359 -7.96 -14.07 16.61
C ASN A 359 -6.43 -14.15 16.54
N ALA A 360 -5.81 -14.81 17.51
CA ALA A 360 -4.35 -14.85 17.64
C ALA A 360 -3.68 -15.58 16.46
N ASP A 361 -4.25 -16.69 15.98
CA ASP A 361 -3.69 -17.46 14.86
C ASP A 361 -3.85 -16.73 13.53
N ALA A 362 -5.02 -16.11 13.30
CA ALA A 362 -5.26 -15.28 12.12
C ALA A 362 -4.30 -14.09 12.07
N ARG A 363 -4.09 -13.44 13.21
CA ARG A 363 -3.14 -12.33 13.34
C ARG A 363 -1.70 -12.78 13.08
N GLU A 364 -1.25 -13.89 13.68
CA GLU A 364 0.10 -14.39 13.48
C GLU A 364 0.35 -14.79 12.01
N LYS A 365 -0.65 -15.41 11.35
CA LYS A 365 -0.59 -15.72 9.92
C LYS A 365 -0.54 -14.46 9.04
N MET A 366 -1.28 -13.40 9.40
CA MET A 366 -1.18 -12.08 8.74
C MET A 366 0.22 -11.47 8.91
N GLU A 367 0.76 -11.49 10.12
CA GLU A 367 2.10 -10.95 10.40
C GLU A 367 3.20 -11.74 9.64
N ALA A 368 3.10 -13.08 9.60
CA ALA A 368 3.97 -13.93 8.78
C ALA A 368 3.90 -13.57 7.29
N LEU A 369 2.68 -13.38 6.75
CA LEU A 369 2.47 -12.99 5.35
C LEU A 369 3.07 -11.61 5.05
N PHE A 370 2.87 -10.63 5.93
CA PHE A 370 3.47 -9.30 5.77
C PHE A 370 4.99 -9.36 5.82
N SER A 371 5.57 -10.17 6.70
CA SER A 371 7.01 -10.35 6.77
C SER A 371 7.57 -11.00 5.50
N PHE A 372 6.98 -12.11 5.06
CA PHE A 372 7.36 -12.80 3.82
C PHE A 372 7.31 -11.85 2.61
N THR A 373 6.20 -11.12 2.47
CA THR A 373 6.00 -10.21 1.34
C THR A 373 6.95 -9.00 1.41
N ALA A 374 7.24 -8.48 2.61
CA ALA A 374 8.22 -7.41 2.80
C ALA A 374 9.63 -7.86 2.42
N GLU A 375 10.04 -9.08 2.78
CA GLU A 375 11.34 -9.65 2.41
C GLU A 375 11.47 -9.80 0.89
N LEU A 376 10.45 -10.38 0.25
CA LEU A 376 10.41 -10.63 -1.18
C LEU A 376 10.64 -9.37 -2.04
N PHE A 377 10.23 -8.20 -1.53
CA PHE A 377 10.28 -6.92 -2.23
C PHE A 377 11.11 -5.86 -1.49
N SER A 378 12.23 -6.27 -0.88
CA SER A 378 13.14 -5.38 -0.16
C SER A 378 14.49 -5.12 -0.85
N ALA A 379 14.97 -6.08 -1.66
CA ALA A 379 16.30 -6.06 -2.26
C ALA A 379 16.52 -4.87 -3.21
N ASN A 380 17.77 -4.48 -3.48
CA ASN A 380 18.05 -3.32 -4.35
C ASN A 380 17.63 -3.52 -5.81
N ASP A 381 17.56 -4.76 -6.28
CA ASP A 381 17.14 -5.15 -7.62
C ASP A 381 15.64 -5.52 -7.69
N CYS A 382 14.98 -5.76 -6.55
CA CYS A 382 13.56 -6.14 -6.48
C CYS A 382 12.92 -5.50 -5.24
N TYR A 383 12.40 -4.27 -5.38
CA TYR A 383 11.75 -3.55 -4.30
C TYR A 383 10.49 -2.79 -4.68
N VAL A 384 9.57 -2.75 -3.71
CA VAL A 384 8.40 -1.87 -3.70
C VAL A 384 8.69 -0.63 -2.86
N SER A 385 8.49 0.54 -3.47
CA SER A 385 8.71 1.84 -2.82
C SER A 385 7.56 2.23 -1.91
N ASN A 386 6.33 1.95 -2.36
CA ASN A 386 5.10 2.36 -1.70
C ASN A 386 4.19 1.15 -1.47
N TRP A 387 3.75 0.95 -0.24
CA TRP A 387 2.82 -0.10 0.16
C TRP A 387 1.50 0.52 0.56
N ILE A 388 0.40 0.08 -0.03
CA ILE A 388 -0.94 0.49 0.36
C ILE A 388 -1.64 -0.69 1.02
N LEU A 389 -2.28 -0.48 2.17
CA LEU A 389 -3.05 -1.52 2.86
C LEU A 389 -4.55 -1.29 2.70
N GLY A 390 -5.23 -2.24 2.06
CA GLY A 390 -6.67 -2.18 1.78
C GLY A 390 -7.02 -1.18 0.69
N ASN A 391 -8.26 -1.23 0.20
CA ASN A 391 -8.80 -0.30 -0.78
C ASN A 391 -9.96 0.51 -0.19
N GLU A 392 -10.02 1.80 -0.50
CA GLU A 392 -11.14 2.70 -0.13
C GLU A 392 -11.75 2.41 1.24
N ILE A 393 -10.91 2.43 2.28
CA ILE A 393 -11.25 1.90 3.62
C ILE A 393 -12.40 2.68 4.29
N ASN A 394 -12.78 3.83 3.73
CA ASN A 394 -13.93 4.62 4.12
C ASN A 394 -15.23 4.08 3.51
N THR A 395 -15.23 3.67 2.24
CA THR A 395 -16.36 3.00 1.56
C THR A 395 -16.31 1.49 1.79
N TYR A 396 -16.26 1.15 3.07
CA TYR A 396 -15.90 -0.18 3.53
C TYR A 396 -16.90 -1.26 3.07
N SER A 397 -18.17 -0.92 2.83
CA SER A 397 -19.16 -1.98 2.53
C SER A 397 -18.90 -2.66 1.19
N VAL A 398 -18.21 -1.99 0.28
CA VAL A 398 -17.85 -2.51 -1.04
C VAL A 398 -16.37 -2.89 -1.10
N TRP A 399 -15.49 -2.08 -0.50
CA TRP A 399 -14.05 -2.18 -0.77
C TRP A 399 -13.18 -2.64 0.40
N HIS A 400 -13.73 -2.75 1.62
CA HIS A 400 -12.95 -3.18 2.78
C HIS A 400 -13.83 -3.69 3.94
N TYR A 401 -14.66 -4.68 3.65
CA TYR A 401 -15.78 -5.09 4.49
C TYR A 401 -15.35 -5.58 5.88
N PRO A 402 -15.81 -4.94 6.97
CA PRO A 402 -15.37 -5.24 8.33
C PRO A 402 -16.25 -6.26 9.05
N GLY A 403 -17.22 -6.87 8.37
CA GLY A 403 -18.16 -7.79 8.98
C GLY A 403 -19.01 -7.09 10.04
N ASN A 404 -19.04 -7.65 11.25
CA ASN A 404 -19.88 -7.15 12.35
C ASN A 404 -19.18 -6.12 13.25
N MET A 405 -18.00 -5.61 12.87
CA MET A 405 -17.27 -4.65 13.70
C MET A 405 -18.02 -3.32 13.80
N SER A 406 -18.10 -2.78 15.02
CA SER A 406 -18.38 -1.35 15.20
C SER A 406 -17.29 -0.49 14.58
N LYS A 407 -17.55 0.80 14.34
CA LYS A 407 -16.54 1.73 13.83
C LYS A 407 -15.24 1.72 14.67
N SER A 408 -15.36 1.72 15.99
CA SER A 408 -14.20 1.73 16.90
C SER A 408 -13.36 0.46 16.76
N GLU A 409 -14.01 -0.70 16.63
CA GLU A 409 -13.35 -1.98 16.41
C GLU A 409 -12.70 -2.04 15.03
N TYR A 410 -13.37 -1.52 14.01
CA TYR A 410 -12.84 -1.45 12.65
C TYR A 410 -11.57 -0.58 12.58
N ILE A 411 -11.61 0.64 13.13
CA ILE A 411 -10.44 1.53 13.21
C ILE A 411 -9.31 0.86 13.99
N THR A 412 -9.63 0.16 15.09
CA THR A 412 -8.63 -0.58 15.86
C THR A 412 -8.01 -1.72 15.05
N SER A 413 -8.82 -2.54 14.37
CA SER A 413 -8.35 -3.66 13.57
C SER A 413 -7.49 -3.21 12.38
N TYR A 414 -7.94 -2.17 11.67
CA TYR A 414 -7.18 -1.59 10.58
C TYR A 414 -5.85 -1.02 11.06
N SER A 415 -5.84 -0.28 12.17
CA SER A 415 -4.60 0.32 12.71
C SER A 415 -3.58 -0.72 13.17
N GLU A 416 -4.04 -1.83 13.77
CA GLU A 416 -3.16 -2.97 14.14
C GLU A 416 -2.55 -3.66 12.91
N SER A 417 -3.36 -3.84 11.86
CA SER A 417 -2.90 -4.41 10.59
C SER A 417 -1.89 -3.47 9.91
N PHE A 418 -2.20 -2.17 9.86
CA PHE A 418 -1.33 -1.14 9.30
C PHE A 418 0.01 -1.06 10.02
N ARG A 419 -0.01 -1.04 11.36
CA ARG A 419 1.20 -1.06 12.20
C ARG A 419 2.07 -2.28 11.91
N SER A 420 1.45 -3.45 11.76
CA SER A 420 2.15 -4.71 11.49
C SER A 420 2.82 -4.68 10.11
N LEU A 421 2.09 -4.23 9.07
CA LEU A 421 2.68 -4.03 7.74
C LEU A 421 3.80 -2.99 7.76
N TYR A 422 3.62 -1.87 8.47
CA TYR A 422 4.64 -0.85 8.64
C TYR A 422 5.93 -1.43 9.24
N ASN A 423 5.84 -2.17 10.34
CA ASN A 423 7.02 -2.78 10.95
C ASN A 423 7.67 -3.81 10.02
N ALA A 424 6.89 -4.68 9.38
CA ALA A 424 7.41 -5.66 8.42
C ALA A 424 8.19 -4.98 7.29
N VAL A 425 7.56 -4.07 6.55
CA VAL A 425 8.18 -3.36 5.42
C VAL A 425 9.41 -2.58 5.84
N ARG A 426 9.28 -1.76 6.89
CA ARG A 426 10.34 -0.85 7.32
C ARG A 426 11.52 -1.59 7.92
N SER A 427 11.31 -2.76 8.52
CA SER A 427 12.36 -3.62 9.07
C SER A 427 13.18 -4.36 8.01
N LYS A 428 12.75 -4.36 6.74
CA LYS A 428 13.50 -4.97 5.63
C LYS A 428 14.12 -3.91 4.72
N ARG A 429 13.38 -2.84 4.42
CA ARG A 429 13.87 -1.67 3.69
C ARG A 429 13.48 -0.37 4.40
N ALA A 430 14.49 0.35 4.89
CA ALA A 430 14.30 1.56 5.70
C ALA A 430 13.59 2.70 4.94
N SER A 431 13.71 2.73 3.61
CA SER A 431 13.20 3.81 2.78
C SER A 431 11.75 3.65 2.34
N SER A 432 11.20 2.42 2.30
CA SER A 432 9.83 2.19 1.80
C SER A 432 8.79 2.88 2.69
N LYS A 433 7.68 3.27 2.06
CA LYS A 433 6.57 3.99 2.71
C LYS A 433 5.31 3.14 2.74
N VAL A 434 4.49 3.35 3.77
CA VAL A 434 3.18 2.69 3.90
C VAL A 434 2.06 3.74 3.88
N PHE A 435 0.97 3.42 3.20
CA PHE A 435 -0.14 4.31 2.86
C PHE A 435 -1.48 3.68 3.27
N LEU A 436 -2.36 4.49 3.85
CA LEU A 436 -3.77 4.16 3.97
C LEU A 436 -4.50 4.62 2.69
N CYS A 437 -5.59 3.97 2.30
CA CYS A 437 -6.29 4.24 1.04
C CYS A 437 -7.73 4.68 1.26
N VAL A 438 -8.10 5.88 0.81
CA VAL A 438 -9.50 6.38 0.86
C VAL A 438 -9.89 7.05 -0.45
N ASP A 439 -11.20 7.13 -0.69
CA ASP A 439 -11.75 7.73 -1.90
C ASP A 439 -12.13 9.23 -1.74
N HIS A 440 -12.79 9.77 -2.77
CA HIS A 440 -13.17 11.17 -2.85
C HIS A 440 -14.26 11.63 -1.86
N TYR A 441 -14.94 10.73 -1.13
CA TYR A 441 -16.03 11.06 -0.21
C TYR A 441 -15.48 11.60 1.12
N TRP A 442 -14.94 12.82 1.06
CA TRP A 442 -14.15 13.42 2.13
C TRP A 442 -14.92 13.67 3.43
N ASN A 443 -16.04 14.39 3.39
CA ASN A 443 -16.95 14.61 4.52
C ASN A 443 -18.36 14.08 4.24
N MET A 444 -18.50 13.19 3.27
CA MET A 444 -19.77 12.53 2.92
C MET A 444 -19.69 11.05 3.26
N THR A 445 -20.78 10.48 3.78
CA THR A 445 -20.88 9.06 4.07
C THR A 445 -21.61 8.36 2.93
N VAL A 446 -20.87 7.60 2.13
CA VAL A 446 -21.44 6.74 1.08
C VAL A 446 -20.95 5.34 1.35
N GLN A 447 -21.88 4.40 1.59
CA GLN A 447 -21.55 2.97 1.76
C GLN A 447 -20.44 2.71 2.80
N GLY A 448 -20.38 3.57 3.82
CA GLY A 448 -19.40 3.53 4.88
C GLY A 448 -19.28 4.86 5.63
N TYR A 449 -18.05 5.26 5.93
CA TYR A 449 -17.73 6.46 6.70
C TYR A 449 -17.16 7.57 5.81
N ALA A 450 -17.17 8.80 6.32
CA ALA A 450 -16.48 9.90 5.67
C ALA A 450 -14.96 9.65 5.68
N ALA A 451 -14.29 9.86 4.55
CA ALA A 451 -12.86 9.58 4.41
C ALA A 451 -12.01 10.37 5.42
N LYS A 452 -12.33 11.65 5.66
CA LYS A 452 -11.63 12.48 6.65
C LYS A 452 -11.68 11.87 8.05
N ASP A 453 -12.85 11.43 8.46
CA ASP A 453 -13.10 10.85 9.78
C ASP A 453 -12.34 9.53 9.97
N VAL A 454 -12.25 8.70 8.92
CA VAL A 454 -11.41 7.49 8.93
C VAL A 454 -9.93 7.85 9.03
N VAL A 455 -9.43 8.78 8.21
CA VAL A 455 -8.04 9.26 8.26
C VAL A 455 -7.68 9.75 9.67
N ASP A 456 -8.51 10.63 10.24
CA ASP A 456 -8.28 11.22 11.55
C ASP A 456 -8.31 10.15 12.66
N SER A 457 -9.25 9.22 12.58
CA SER A 457 -9.40 8.13 13.55
C SER A 457 -8.22 7.16 13.51
N VAL A 458 -7.77 6.74 12.31
CA VAL A 458 -6.60 5.87 12.14
C VAL A 458 -5.33 6.58 12.59
N ALA A 459 -5.10 7.82 12.17
CA ALA A 459 -3.93 8.59 12.56
C ALA A 459 -3.82 8.74 14.08
N LYS A 460 -4.94 9.05 14.75
CA LYS A 460 -5.02 9.11 16.21
C LYS A 460 -4.72 7.76 16.86
N LYS A 461 -5.28 6.66 16.33
CA LYS A 461 -5.08 5.32 16.87
C LYS A 461 -3.64 4.83 16.69
N LEU A 462 -3.00 5.07 15.54
CA LEU A 462 -1.60 4.70 15.33
C LEU A 462 -0.67 5.38 16.33
N LYS A 463 -0.89 6.68 16.61
CA LYS A 463 -0.10 7.45 17.59
C LYS A 463 -0.14 6.84 19.00
N THR A 464 -1.29 6.30 19.42
CA THR A 464 -1.43 5.66 20.75
C THR A 464 -1.00 4.20 20.74
N LEU A 465 -1.10 3.53 19.59
CA LEU A 465 -0.77 2.11 19.47
C LEU A 465 0.74 1.86 19.50
N GLN A 466 1.52 2.62 18.73
CA GLN A 466 2.97 2.49 18.67
C GLN A 466 3.60 3.83 18.25
N LYS A 467 4.57 4.31 19.04
CA LYS A 467 5.30 5.54 18.73
C LYS A 467 6.10 5.37 17.43
N GLY A 468 6.03 6.38 16.56
CA GLY A 468 6.85 6.43 15.34
C GLY A 468 6.33 5.59 14.17
N VAL A 469 5.08 5.10 14.21
CA VAL A 469 4.43 4.56 13.01
C VAL A 469 4.07 5.72 12.09
N ASN A 470 4.83 5.87 11.02
CA ASN A 470 4.56 6.86 9.99
C ASN A 470 3.54 6.31 8.99
N TRP A 471 2.64 7.17 8.53
CA TRP A 471 1.66 6.84 7.50
C TRP A 471 1.61 7.94 6.44
N ASN A 472 1.16 7.54 5.25
CA ASN A 472 0.92 8.41 4.11
C ASN A 472 -0.48 8.12 3.56
N LEU A 473 -0.95 8.94 2.62
CA LEU A 473 -2.31 8.87 2.11
C LEU A 473 -2.32 8.50 0.63
N ALA A 474 -2.83 7.32 0.29
CA ALA A 474 -3.30 6.99 -1.04
C ALA A 474 -4.73 7.51 -1.20
N TYR A 475 -4.99 8.27 -2.26
CA TYR A 475 -6.24 9.01 -2.43
C TYR A 475 -6.80 8.87 -3.84
N HIS A 476 -8.07 8.52 -3.95
CA HIS A 476 -8.76 8.39 -5.24
C HIS A 476 -9.53 9.68 -5.55
N ALA A 477 -8.85 10.66 -6.16
CA ALA A 477 -9.41 11.97 -6.51
C ALA A 477 -10.31 11.95 -7.76
N TYR A 478 -11.24 10.99 -7.84
CA TYR A 478 -12.14 10.82 -8.98
C TYR A 478 -13.02 12.05 -9.23
N PRO A 479 -13.39 12.33 -10.50
CA PRO A 479 -14.45 13.29 -10.82
C PRO A 479 -15.77 12.94 -10.11
N TYR A 480 -16.62 13.96 -9.92
CA TYR A 480 -17.94 13.76 -9.31
C TYR A 480 -19.08 14.37 -10.16
N PRO A 481 -20.00 13.54 -10.69
CA PRO A 481 -20.02 12.07 -10.62
C PRO A 481 -18.88 11.42 -11.44
N LEU A 482 -18.61 10.13 -11.22
CA LEU A 482 -17.62 9.34 -11.96
C LEU A 482 -17.85 9.35 -13.48
N THR A 483 -19.11 9.44 -13.90
CA THR A 483 -19.54 9.42 -15.31
C THR A 483 -19.32 10.74 -16.06
N ASP A 484 -18.84 11.80 -15.39
CA ASP A 484 -18.46 13.07 -16.03
C ASP A 484 -17.01 13.43 -15.72
N CYS A 485 -16.10 13.22 -16.68
CA CYS A 485 -14.69 13.50 -16.49
C CYS A 485 -14.34 14.99 -16.36
N ARG A 486 -15.30 15.90 -16.64
CA ARG A 486 -15.08 17.36 -16.66
C ARG A 486 -15.18 17.95 -15.25
N PHE A 487 -14.26 17.57 -14.37
CA PHE A 487 -14.22 18.01 -12.97
C PHE A 487 -14.11 19.55 -12.81
N TRP A 488 -13.70 20.28 -13.86
CA TRP A 488 -13.62 21.75 -13.89
C TRP A 488 -14.93 22.45 -14.27
N SER A 489 -15.97 21.70 -14.67
CA SER A 489 -17.19 22.25 -15.28
C SER A 489 -18.03 23.13 -14.36
N GLY A 490 -17.80 23.08 -13.04
CA GLY A 490 -18.59 23.79 -12.04
C GLY A 490 -19.92 23.10 -11.70
N LYS A 491 -20.29 22.04 -12.43
CA LYS A 491 -21.36 21.12 -12.03
C LYS A 491 -20.99 20.52 -10.66
N ASN A 492 -21.97 20.41 -9.77
CA ASN A 492 -21.78 19.90 -8.41
C ASN A 492 -20.80 20.73 -7.54
N SER A 493 -20.55 22.00 -7.88
CA SER A 493 -19.65 22.89 -7.12
C SER A 493 -20.05 23.06 -5.65
N ASN A 494 -21.33 22.90 -5.32
CA ASN A 494 -21.83 22.85 -3.95
C ASN A 494 -21.23 21.69 -3.11
N TYR A 495 -20.77 20.61 -3.75
CA TYR A 495 -20.09 19.49 -3.09
C TYR A 495 -18.56 19.59 -3.12
N LEU A 496 -18.01 20.50 -3.93
CA LEU A 496 -16.58 20.63 -4.24
C LEU A 496 -16.02 21.97 -3.76
N THR A 497 -16.12 22.23 -2.46
CA THR A 497 -15.64 23.49 -1.87
C THR A 497 -14.12 23.47 -1.64
N ASN A 498 -13.49 24.63 -1.54
CA ASN A 498 -12.05 24.76 -1.26
C ASN A 498 -11.71 24.72 0.24
N ARG A 499 -12.60 24.14 1.07
CA ARG A 499 -12.50 24.12 2.52
C ARG A 499 -12.32 22.69 3.03
N SER A 500 -11.79 22.54 4.25
CA SER A 500 -11.56 21.21 4.85
C SER A 500 -12.85 20.43 5.15
N ASP A 501 -14.00 21.12 5.20
CA ASP A 501 -15.34 20.56 5.38
C ASP A 501 -16.02 20.21 4.04
N SER A 502 -15.30 20.27 2.90
CA SER A 502 -15.87 19.90 1.60
C SER A 502 -16.46 18.49 1.66
N PRO A 503 -17.71 18.27 1.19
CA PRO A 503 -18.30 16.94 1.14
C PRO A 503 -17.47 15.97 0.30
N ILE A 504 -17.00 16.43 -0.86
CA ILE A 504 -16.21 15.65 -1.80
C ILE A 504 -14.91 16.40 -2.11
N ILE A 505 -13.81 15.66 -2.29
CA ILE A 505 -12.58 16.20 -2.86
C ILE A 505 -12.22 15.44 -4.13
N SER A 506 -12.21 16.17 -5.24
CA SER A 506 -11.70 15.72 -6.54
C SER A 506 -10.47 16.54 -6.92
N LEU A 507 -9.95 16.34 -8.13
CA LEU A 507 -8.89 17.20 -8.68
C LEU A 507 -9.24 18.69 -8.70
N ASN A 508 -10.53 19.04 -8.83
CA ASN A 508 -10.98 20.43 -8.90
C ASN A 508 -10.65 21.24 -7.63
N ASN A 509 -10.75 20.60 -6.46
CA ASN A 509 -10.55 21.22 -5.14
C ASN A 509 -9.48 20.48 -4.33
N LEU A 510 -8.53 19.79 -5.00
CA LEU A 510 -7.49 18.98 -4.35
C LEU A 510 -6.68 19.75 -3.30
N ASN A 511 -6.53 21.06 -3.47
CA ASN A 511 -5.85 21.93 -2.49
C ASN A 511 -6.48 21.90 -1.09
N ALA A 512 -7.79 21.65 -0.98
CA ALA A 512 -8.45 21.48 0.32
C ALA A 512 -7.85 20.28 1.08
N LEU A 513 -7.66 19.14 0.40
CA LEU A 513 -7.03 17.96 0.96
C LEU A 513 -5.56 18.23 1.30
N THR A 514 -4.79 18.74 0.33
CA THR A 514 -3.34 18.88 0.54
C THR A 514 -3.01 19.90 1.62
N SER A 515 -3.80 20.98 1.72
CA SER A 515 -3.66 21.97 2.79
C SER A 515 -4.04 21.38 4.15
N TYR A 516 -5.13 20.60 4.19
CA TYR A 516 -5.55 19.91 5.41
C TYR A 516 -4.49 18.93 5.91
N ILE A 517 -4.01 18.02 5.05
CA ILE A 517 -2.98 17.03 5.43
C ILE A 517 -1.70 17.74 5.88
N ARG A 518 -1.22 18.75 5.14
CA ARG A 518 -0.02 19.50 5.51
C ARG A 518 -0.19 20.22 6.86
N LYS A 519 -1.34 20.85 7.10
CA LYS A 519 -1.61 21.60 8.33
C LYS A 519 -1.76 20.68 9.54
N THR A 520 -2.44 19.55 9.38
CA THR A 520 -2.81 18.66 10.50
C THR A 520 -1.72 17.64 10.81
N TYR A 521 -1.06 17.09 9.78
CA TYR A 521 -0.12 15.98 9.91
C TYR A 521 1.31 16.33 9.48
N GLY A 522 1.52 17.53 8.92
CA GLY A 522 2.83 18.02 8.52
C GLY A 522 3.18 17.71 7.06
N ALA A 523 4.24 18.36 6.56
CA ALA A 523 4.67 18.23 5.15
C ALA A 523 5.28 16.85 4.81
N ASN A 524 5.63 16.07 5.82
CA ASN A 524 6.21 14.73 5.68
C ASN A 524 5.15 13.63 5.44
N THR A 525 3.88 13.88 5.78
CA THR A 525 2.77 12.99 5.40
C THR A 525 2.43 13.25 3.94
N ARG A 526 2.71 12.27 3.08
CA ARG A 526 2.65 12.41 1.62
C ARG A 526 1.36 11.89 1.05
N ILE A 527 0.97 12.42 -0.11
CA ILE A 527 -0.22 12.02 -0.82
C ILE A 527 0.19 11.34 -2.13
N LEU A 528 -0.35 10.15 -2.38
CA LEU A 528 -0.26 9.46 -3.65
C LEU A 528 -1.65 9.44 -4.27
N LEU A 529 -1.80 10.01 -5.47
CA LEU A 529 -3.02 9.80 -6.24
C LEU A 529 -2.85 8.45 -6.94
N SER A 530 -3.34 7.40 -6.27
CA SER A 530 -3.06 5.99 -6.57
C SER A 530 -3.96 5.42 -7.67
N GLU A 531 -5.14 6.00 -7.87
CA GLU A 531 -6.13 5.50 -8.82
C GLU A 531 -7.03 6.63 -9.32
N GLN A 532 -6.81 7.04 -10.57
CA GLN A 532 -7.58 8.09 -11.23
C GLN A 532 -8.04 7.59 -12.59
N GLY A 533 -9.32 7.79 -12.87
CA GLY A 533 -9.90 7.43 -14.15
C GLY A 533 -10.81 8.53 -14.69
N PHE A 534 -10.79 8.68 -16.01
CA PHE A 534 -11.56 9.68 -16.72
C PHE A 534 -12.29 8.99 -17.86
N THR A 535 -13.61 8.95 -17.77
CA THR A 535 -14.43 8.32 -18.79
C THR A 535 -14.40 9.09 -20.11
N SER A 536 -14.39 8.36 -21.24
CA SER A 536 -14.58 8.91 -22.58
C SER A 536 -16.06 9.06 -22.98
N THR A 537 -17.01 8.67 -22.13
CA THR A 537 -18.45 8.71 -22.42
C THR A 537 -18.96 10.12 -22.78
N VAL A 538 -18.35 11.16 -22.20
CA VAL A 538 -18.66 12.57 -22.53
C VAL A 538 -17.83 13.12 -23.71
N GLY A 539 -17.08 12.26 -24.39
CA GLY A 539 -16.26 12.56 -25.57
C GLY A 539 -14.75 12.39 -25.31
N GLN A 540 -14.03 11.83 -26.30
CA GLN A 540 -12.59 11.61 -26.20
C GLN A 540 -11.76 12.91 -26.04
N ASP A 541 -12.23 14.04 -26.57
CA ASP A 541 -11.56 15.33 -26.37
C ASP A 541 -11.64 15.77 -24.88
N ALA A 542 -12.78 15.52 -24.22
CA ALA A 542 -12.97 15.83 -22.81
C ALA A 542 -12.13 14.91 -21.92
N GLN A 543 -12.05 13.62 -22.26
CA GLN A 543 -11.14 12.67 -21.61
C GLN A 543 -9.67 13.13 -21.72
N ALA A 544 -9.23 13.47 -22.93
CA ALA A 544 -7.87 13.94 -23.18
C ALA A 544 -7.55 15.22 -22.38
N ALA A 545 -8.50 16.17 -22.30
CA ALA A 545 -8.36 17.36 -21.47
C ALA A 545 -8.30 17.02 -19.97
N ALA A 546 -9.11 16.07 -19.50
CA ALA A 546 -9.16 15.66 -18.09
C ALA A 546 -7.86 14.99 -17.65
N VAL A 547 -7.30 14.10 -18.47
CA VAL A 547 -6.00 13.46 -18.24
C VAL A 547 -4.90 14.51 -18.12
N ALA A 548 -4.83 15.46 -19.07
CA ALA A 548 -3.83 16.53 -19.04
C ALA A 548 -3.98 17.45 -17.81
N LEU A 549 -5.19 17.98 -17.59
CA LEU A 549 -5.44 18.93 -16.52
C LEU A 549 -5.24 18.30 -15.14
N GLY A 550 -5.71 17.06 -14.95
CA GLY A 550 -5.52 16.29 -13.73
C GLY A 550 -4.06 16.06 -13.41
N TYR A 551 -3.27 15.64 -14.41
CA TYR A 551 -1.83 15.51 -14.26
C TYR A 551 -1.17 16.84 -13.89
N TYR A 552 -1.55 17.95 -14.52
CA TYR A 552 -0.95 19.25 -14.24
C TYR A 552 -1.20 19.72 -12.80
N ILE A 553 -2.42 19.51 -12.30
CA ILE A 553 -2.79 19.78 -10.91
C ILE A 553 -1.92 18.94 -9.97
N ALA A 554 -1.81 17.63 -10.23
CA ALA A 554 -1.00 16.73 -9.41
C ALA A 554 0.49 17.07 -9.49
N ALA A 555 1.02 17.32 -10.69
CA ALA A 555 2.40 17.68 -10.97
C ALA A 555 2.80 18.95 -10.23
N CYS A 556 1.96 20.00 -10.29
CA CYS A 556 2.20 21.31 -9.66
C CYS A 556 1.88 21.35 -8.14
N ASN A 557 1.33 20.27 -7.55
CA ASN A 557 1.06 20.24 -6.13
C ASN A 557 2.26 19.66 -5.34
N PRO A 558 2.87 20.41 -4.40
CA PRO A 558 4.05 19.97 -3.67
C PRO A 558 3.79 18.89 -2.60
N MET A 559 2.54 18.53 -2.32
CA MET A 559 2.17 17.45 -1.39
C MET A 559 1.93 16.10 -2.08
N VAL A 560 1.72 16.11 -3.39
CA VAL A 560 1.44 14.92 -4.20
C VAL A 560 2.74 14.32 -4.72
N ASP A 561 2.96 13.03 -4.50
CA ASP A 561 4.17 12.30 -4.91
C ASP A 561 3.94 11.42 -6.16
N GLY A 562 2.70 11.19 -6.59
CA GLY A 562 2.37 10.45 -7.82
C GLY A 562 0.94 10.67 -8.30
N PHE A 563 0.70 10.40 -9.59
CA PHE A 563 -0.57 10.48 -10.30
C PHE A 563 -0.70 9.26 -11.21
N ILE A 564 -1.54 8.31 -10.82
CA ILE A 564 -1.65 6.99 -11.43
C ILE A 564 -2.99 6.85 -12.12
N ILE A 565 -2.97 6.52 -13.42
CA ILE A 565 -4.18 6.28 -14.20
C ILE A 565 -4.62 4.82 -14.10
N ARG A 566 -5.91 4.63 -13.82
CA ARG A 566 -6.71 3.45 -14.15
C ARG A 566 -7.55 3.82 -15.38
N SER A 567 -7.29 3.32 -16.58
CA SER A 567 -6.51 2.13 -16.97
C SER A 567 -5.86 2.27 -18.36
N TYR A 568 -5.00 1.33 -18.76
CA TYR A 568 -4.44 1.28 -20.12
C TYR A 568 -5.52 1.04 -21.18
N GLN A 569 -6.43 0.09 -20.92
CA GLN A 569 -7.55 -0.29 -21.79
C GLN A 569 -8.88 -0.25 -21.02
N ASP A 570 -9.99 -0.09 -21.72
CA ASP A 570 -11.31 -0.15 -21.10
C ASP A 570 -11.55 -1.55 -20.50
N GLU A 571 -12.14 -1.59 -19.31
CA GLU A 571 -12.71 -2.82 -18.76
C GLU A 571 -14.17 -2.89 -19.18
N SER A 572 -14.58 -3.99 -19.84
CA SER A 572 -15.90 -4.09 -20.45
C SER A 572 -17.05 -3.82 -19.47
N HIS A 573 -16.94 -4.31 -18.23
CA HIS A 573 -17.96 -4.13 -17.21
C HIS A 573 -18.03 -2.69 -16.65
N GLU A 574 -16.91 -1.95 -16.60
CA GLU A 574 -16.88 -0.54 -16.21
C GLU A 574 -17.42 0.32 -17.36
N ALA A 575 -17.01 0.02 -18.60
CA ALA A 575 -17.50 0.70 -19.79
C ALA A 575 -19.03 0.59 -19.93
N ALA A 576 -19.61 -0.58 -19.64
CA ALA A 576 -21.06 -0.79 -19.60
C ALA A 576 -21.78 0.11 -18.58
N GLN A 577 -21.09 0.59 -17.54
CA GLN A 577 -21.60 1.52 -16.53
C GLN A 577 -21.32 2.99 -16.88
N GLY A 578 -20.86 3.28 -18.10
CA GLY A 578 -20.48 4.61 -18.55
C GLY A 578 -19.07 5.03 -18.11
N LEU A 579 -18.25 4.10 -17.63
CA LEU A 579 -16.89 4.32 -17.14
C LEU A 579 -15.83 3.78 -18.11
N ALA A 580 -15.93 4.16 -19.39
CA ALA A 580 -14.92 3.84 -20.40
C ALA A 580 -13.63 4.67 -20.18
N MET A 581 -12.80 4.27 -19.20
CA MET A 581 -11.65 5.02 -18.68
C MET A 581 -10.31 4.70 -19.36
N GLY A 582 -10.25 3.67 -20.19
CA GLY A 582 -9.05 3.23 -20.90
C GLY A 582 -8.45 4.30 -21.81
N LEU A 583 -7.13 4.23 -22.00
CA LEU A 583 -6.35 5.14 -22.85
C LEU A 583 -6.18 4.62 -24.29
N LYS A 584 -5.91 3.31 -24.45
CA LYS A 584 -5.58 2.65 -25.71
C LYS A 584 -6.65 2.93 -26.77
N GLY A 585 -6.22 3.29 -27.98
CA GLY A 585 -7.11 3.61 -29.10
C GLY A 585 -7.84 4.96 -28.99
N LYS A 586 -7.63 5.74 -27.92
CA LYS A 586 -8.28 7.04 -27.72
C LYS A 586 -7.31 8.20 -27.83
N LYS A 587 -7.85 9.39 -28.10
CA LYS A 587 -7.09 10.66 -28.13
C LYS A 587 -6.30 10.93 -26.85
N ALA A 588 -6.79 10.44 -25.70
CA ALA A 588 -6.12 10.55 -24.41
C ALA A 588 -4.76 9.82 -24.37
N PHE A 589 -4.54 8.79 -25.19
CA PHE A 589 -3.26 8.06 -25.23
C PHE A 589 -2.08 8.96 -25.57
N ALA A 590 -2.17 9.67 -26.70
CA ALA A 590 -1.10 10.57 -27.15
C ALA A 590 -0.85 11.72 -26.16
N VAL A 591 -1.90 12.17 -25.46
CA VAL A 591 -1.78 13.13 -24.36
C VAL A 591 -1.01 12.51 -23.21
N PHE A 592 -1.44 11.35 -22.71
CA PHE A 592 -0.83 10.68 -21.57
C PHE A 592 0.66 10.38 -21.79
N VAL A 593 1.03 9.90 -22.98
CA VAL A 593 2.42 9.60 -23.36
C VAL A 593 3.34 10.82 -23.24
N ASN A 594 2.82 12.04 -23.48
CA ASN A 594 3.64 13.24 -23.67
C ASN A 594 3.40 14.36 -22.64
N MET A 595 2.37 14.26 -21.80
CA MET A 595 1.94 15.34 -20.90
C MET A 595 2.97 15.71 -19.82
N ASP A 596 3.93 14.83 -19.54
CA ASP A 596 5.02 15.02 -18.58
C ASP A 596 6.38 15.26 -19.26
N SER A 597 6.38 15.80 -20.47
CA SER A 597 7.59 16.17 -21.23
C SER A 597 7.74 17.68 -21.39
N SER A 598 8.92 18.13 -21.82
CA SER A 598 9.13 19.54 -22.22
C SER A 598 8.28 19.97 -23.42
N LYS A 599 7.81 19.02 -24.23
CA LYS A 599 6.92 19.23 -25.40
C LYS A 599 5.44 19.07 -25.05
N SER A 600 5.08 19.00 -23.77
CA SER A 600 3.73 18.66 -23.30
C SER A 600 2.60 19.48 -23.95
N LEU A 601 2.79 20.80 -24.12
CA LEU A 601 1.77 21.67 -24.73
C LEU A 601 1.49 21.37 -26.21
N ASN A 602 2.41 20.73 -26.94
CA ASN A 602 2.16 20.32 -28.33
C ASN A 602 1.05 19.27 -28.42
N TYR A 603 0.85 18.49 -27.36
CA TYR A 603 -0.15 17.41 -27.31
C TYR A 603 -1.40 17.81 -26.54
N THR A 604 -1.27 18.68 -25.53
CA THR A 604 -2.35 18.96 -24.57
C THR A 604 -3.12 20.25 -24.88
N LYS A 605 -2.47 21.28 -25.45
CA LYS A 605 -3.03 22.64 -25.55
C LYS A 605 -4.35 22.70 -26.31
N LYS A 606 -4.47 21.94 -27.41
CA LYS A 606 -5.71 21.92 -28.21
C LYS A 606 -6.92 21.41 -27.42
N TYR A 607 -6.73 20.37 -26.61
CA TYR A 607 -7.79 19.79 -25.78
C TYR A 607 -8.11 20.69 -24.59
N LEU A 608 -7.08 21.22 -23.91
CA LEU A 608 -7.26 22.14 -22.79
C LEU A 608 -7.99 23.42 -23.23
N ASN A 609 -7.58 24.05 -24.34
CA ASN A 609 -8.23 25.25 -24.84
C ASN A 609 -9.69 24.99 -25.25
N LYS A 610 -9.94 23.87 -25.95
CA LYS A 610 -11.29 23.53 -26.43
C LYS A 610 -12.25 23.16 -25.29
N GLN A 611 -11.77 22.44 -24.28
CA GLN A 611 -12.64 21.82 -23.25
C GLN A 611 -12.67 22.58 -21.93
N VAL A 612 -11.57 23.24 -21.56
CA VAL A 612 -11.42 23.97 -20.28
C VAL A 612 -11.46 25.48 -20.50
N GLY A 613 -11.02 25.94 -21.68
CA GLY A 613 -10.90 27.34 -22.05
C GLY A 613 -9.45 27.83 -22.10
N SER A 614 -9.20 28.95 -22.78
CA SER A 614 -7.85 29.50 -23.00
C SER A 614 -7.09 29.88 -21.72
N LYS A 615 -7.81 30.07 -20.61
CA LYS A 615 -7.26 30.40 -19.27
C LYS A 615 -7.15 29.18 -18.34
N TRP A 616 -7.02 27.97 -18.89
CA TRP A 616 -6.94 26.73 -18.12
C TRP A 616 -5.82 26.70 -17.07
N THR A 617 -4.74 27.48 -17.25
CA THR A 617 -3.65 27.61 -16.26
C THR A 617 -4.16 28.13 -14.91
N GLY A 618 -5.22 28.94 -14.89
CA GLY A 618 -5.87 29.39 -13.66
C GLY A 618 -6.58 28.28 -12.88
N LYS A 619 -6.79 27.11 -13.50
CA LYS A 619 -7.31 25.88 -12.86
C LYS A 619 -6.20 24.97 -12.33
N VAL A 620 -4.92 25.34 -12.53
CA VAL A 620 -3.77 24.60 -12.03
C VAL A 620 -3.02 25.47 -11.01
N PRO A 621 -3.33 25.33 -9.70
CA PRO A 621 -2.67 26.09 -8.66
C PRO A 621 -1.15 25.91 -8.69
N GLY A 622 -0.42 27.02 -8.75
CA GLY A 622 1.05 27.01 -8.82
C GLY A 622 1.60 26.49 -10.16
N TYR A 623 0.84 26.60 -11.25
CA TYR A 623 1.27 26.15 -12.57
C TYR A 623 2.69 26.61 -12.93
N ASN A 624 3.53 25.64 -13.23
CA ASN A 624 4.87 25.87 -13.75
C ASN A 624 5.22 24.72 -14.69
N ALA A 625 5.50 25.04 -15.96
CA ALA A 625 5.78 24.02 -16.99
C ALA A 625 6.93 23.08 -16.60
N LYS A 626 7.96 23.56 -15.89
CA LYS A 626 9.07 22.70 -15.42
C LYS A 626 8.60 21.61 -14.47
N ARG A 627 7.52 21.83 -13.73
CA ARG A 627 6.95 20.86 -12.77
C ARG A 627 6.21 19.71 -13.45
N LEU A 628 5.88 19.86 -14.73
CA LEU A 628 5.25 18.79 -15.51
C LEU A 628 6.23 17.66 -15.81
N TYR A 629 7.52 17.98 -15.97
CA TYR A 629 8.55 17.02 -16.39
C TYR A 629 9.73 16.92 -15.41
N LYS A 630 9.61 17.52 -14.22
CA LYS A 630 10.56 17.38 -13.11
C LYS A 630 9.82 17.29 -11.79
N MET A 631 10.23 16.37 -10.93
CA MET A 631 9.73 16.26 -9.57
C MET A 631 9.92 17.55 -8.76
N TYR A 632 9.04 17.74 -7.77
CA TYR A 632 9.18 18.84 -6.80
C TYR A 632 10.42 18.69 -5.92
N ARG A 633 10.82 17.45 -5.67
CA ARG A 633 11.89 17.06 -4.77
C ARG A 633 13.07 16.56 -5.59
N SER A 634 14.28 16.96 -5.19
CA SER A 634 15.50 16.25 -5.58
C SER A 634 15.59 14.94 -4.79
N ALA A 635 16.19 13.93 -5.41
CA ALA A 635 16.50 12.64 -4.77
C ALA A 635 17.39 12.81 -3.53
#